data_AF-A0A925WXH5-F1
#
_entry.id   AF-A0A925WXH5-F1
#
_cell.length_a   1.000
_cell.length_b   1.000
_cell.length_c   1.000
_cell.angle_alpha   90.00
_cell.angle_beta   90.00
_cell.angle_gamma   90.00
#
_symmetry.space_group_name_H-M   'P 1'
#
loop_
_entity.id
_entity.type
_entity.pdbx_description
1 polymer ?
#
loop_
_entity_poly.entity_id
_entity_poly.type
_entity_poly.pdbx_seq_one_letter_code
_entity_poly.pdbx_strand_id
1 'polypeptide(L)'
;MRIQSSVLVHLGFGKYVRSDQVTAVVPIEEDRGPGRRTFVHVEGRQDPLIASRAEDSLVRDLVQEPREVTQARQQQEILRDLVQDLGSVNATLRRIVRDQGNLDFDVLERRIREVLPDEDGE
;
A
#
# COMPACT_ATOMS: atom_id res chain seq x y z
N MET A 1 2.07 3.73 -15.90
CA MET A 1 1.92 4.55 -14.68
C MET A 1 0.44 4.75 -14.43
N ARG A 2 -0.10 4.20 -13.34
CA ARG A 2 -1.47 4.50 -12.87
C ARG A 2 -1.32 5.40 -11.66
N ILE A 3 -1.98 6.56 -11.70
CA ILE A 3 -2.06 7.46 -10.55
C ILE A 3 -3.11 6.88 -9.58
N GLN A 4 -2.73 6.70 -8.32
CA GLN A 4 -3.62 6.13 -7.29
C GLN A 4 -4.82 7.04 -7.02
N SER A 5 -6.00 6.45 -6.84
CA SER A 5 -7.19 7.16 -6.39
C SER A 5 -7.08 7.51 -4.90
N SER A 6 -7.18 8.81 -4.56
CA SER A 6 -7.44 9.33 -3.21
C SER A 6 -6.35 9.24 -2.12
N VAL A 7 -5.05 9.18 -2.43
CA VAL A 7 -3.98 9.31 -1.41
C VAL A 7 -3.54 10.77 -1.26
N LEU A 8 -3.32 11.26 -0.04
CA LEU A 8 -2.76 12.59 0.21
C LEU A 8 -1.23 12.56 0.14
N VAL A 9 -0.66 13.23 -0.86
CA VAL A 9 0.77 13.38 -1.06
C VAL A 9 1.25 14.72 -0.52
N HIS A 10 2.28 14.69 0.33
CA HIS A 10 2.87 15.89 0.92
C HIS A 10 3.76 16.64 -0.08
N LEU A 11 3.46 17.92 -0.34
CA LEU A 11 4.20 18.80 -1.25
C LEU A 11 5.31 19.60 -0.55
N GLY A 12 5.35 19.59 0.79
CA GLY A 12 6.24 20.44 1.60
C GLY A 12 5.50 21.61 2.25
N PHE A 13 6.06 22.12 3.36
CA PHE A 13 5.48 23.20 4.16
C PHE A 13 4.00 22.97 4.55
N GLY A 14 3.63 21.73 4.84
CA GLY A 14 2.26 21.39 5.25
C GLY A 14 1.22 21.44 4.12
N LYS A 15 1.66 21.54 2.85
CA LYS A 15 0.78 21.43 1.68
C LYS A 15 0.60 19.97 1.30
N TYR A 16 -0.62 19.58 0.96
CA TYR A 16 -0.96 18.25 0.51
C TYR A 16 -1.80 18.32 -0.76
N VAL A 17 -1.69 17.30 -1.60
CA VAL A 17 -2.51 17.15 -2.80
C VAL A 17 -3.01 15.73 -2.88
N ARG A 18 -4.22 15.56 -3.41
CA ARG A 18 -4.73 14.24 -3.75
C ARG A 18 -4.01 13.70 -4.99
N SER A 19 -3.51 12.48 -4.91
CA SER A 19 -2.77 11.85 -5.99
C SER A 19 -3.54 11.84 -7.31
N ASP A 20 -4.81 11.44 -7.29
CA ASP A 20 -5.68 11.34 -8.46
C ASP A 20 -6.03 12.65 -9.14
N GLN A 21 -5.81 13.77 -8.47
CA GLN A 21 -6.06 15.08 -9.05
C GLN A 21 -4.81 15.68 -9.69
N VAL A 22 -3.62 15.07 -9.51
CA VAL A 22 -2.38 15.60 -10.10
C VAL A 22 -2.31 15.25 -11.57
N THR A 23 -2.24 16.26 -12.42
CA THR A 23 -2.17 16.12 -13.88
C THR A 23 -0.77 16.25 -14.44
N ALA A 24 0.11 17.02 -13.77
CA ALA A 24 1.51 17.16 -14.17
C ALA A 24 2.41 17.57 -12.98
N VAL A 25 3.69 17.23 -13.07
CA VAL A 25 4.76 17.60 -12.13
C VAL A 25 5.91 18.16 -12.95
N VAL A 26 6.31 19.41 -12.71
CA VAL A 26 7.31 20.12 -13.51
C VAL A 26 8.38 20.74 -12.60
N PRO A 27 9.68 20.40 -12.76
CA PRO A 27 10.73 21.01 -11.95
C PRO A 27 10.87 22.51 -12.23
N ILE A 28 11.23 23.28 -11.18
CA ILE A 28 11.50 24.71 -11.29
C ILE A 28 13.01 24.89 -11.54
N GLU A 29 13.35 25.38 -12.73
CA GLU A 29 14.74 25.63 -13.17
C GLU A 29 15.16 27.09 -12.92
N GLU A 30 14.29 28.05 -13.22
CA GLU A 30 14.53 29.48 -13.06
C GLU A 30 13.75 30.06 -11.87
N ASP A 31 14.28 31.13 -11.25
CA ASP A 31 13.66 31.83 -10.10
C ASP A 31 13.41 30.93 -8.87
N ARG A 32 14.44 30.14 -8.53
CA ARG A 32 14.48 29.20 -7.42
C ARG A 32 14.51 29.92 -6.07
N GLY A 33 13.35 30.41 -5.64
CA GLY A 33 13.15 30.89 -4.28
C GLY A 33 13.31 29.78 -3.23
N PRO A 34 13.48 30.13 -1.94
CA PRO A 34 13.60 29.15 -0.86
C PRO A 34 12.35 28.27 -0.83
N GLY A 35 12.53 26.96 -1.01
CA GLY A 35 11.42 26.00 -1.01
C GLY A 35 10.60 25.95 -2.31
N ARG A 36 11.04 26.56 -3.41
CA ARG A 36 10.37 26.41 -4.72
C ARG A 36 11.15 25.41 -5.57
N ARG A 37 10.71 24.15 -5.58
CA ARG A 37 11.42 23.07 -6.31
C ARG A 37 10.65 22.54 -7.50
N THR A 38 9.32 22.47 -7.39
CA THR A 38 8.48 21.82 -8.39
C THR A 38 7.10 22.46 -8.45
N PHE A 39 6.56 22.64 -9.67
CA PHE A 39 5.17 22.96 -9.94
C PHE A 39 4.36 21.68 -10.04
N VAL A 40 3.23 21.63 -9.35
CA VAL A 40 2.28 20.51 -9.36
C VAL A 40 0.96 21.02 -9.91
N HIS A 41 0.60 20.54 -11.09
CA HIS A 41 -0.67 20.89 -11.74
C HIS A 41 -1.76 19.95 -11.24
N VAL A 42 -2.92 20.52 -10.94
CA VAL A 42 -4.07 19.80 -10.38
C VAL A 42 -5.27 20.02 -11.30
N GLU A 43 -6.06 18.98 -11.51
CA GLU A 43 -7.29 19.03 -12.28
C GLU A 43 -8.22 20.13 -11.74
N GLY A 44 -8.78 20.94 -12.64
CA GLY A 44 -9.70 22.03 -12.29
C GLY A 44 -9.04 23.29 -11.72
N ARG A 45 -7.70 23.35 -11.62
CA ARG A 45 -6.96 24.52 -11.13
C ARG A 45 -6.08 25.14 -12.23
N GLN A 46 -6.24 26.44 -12.48
CA GLN A 46 -5.40 27.17 -13.46
C GLN A 46 -3.96 27.36 -12.95
N ASP A 47 -3.79 27.74 -11.68
CA ASP A 47 -2.47 27.99 -11.10
C ASP A 47 -1.86 26.72 -10.48
N PRO A 48 -0.62 26.36 -10.84
CA PRO A 48 0.06 25.21 -10.25
C PRO A 48 0.37 25.43 -8.77
N LEU A 49 0.34 24.34 -8.00
CA LEU A 49 0.81 24.34 -6.63
C LEU A 49 2.35 24.29 -6.62
N ILE A 50 2.95 25.12 -5.77
CA ILE A 50 4.40 25.12 -5.59
C ILE A 50 4.75 24.17 -4.46
N ALA A 51 5.50 23.12 -4.82
CA ALA A 51 6.07 22.14 -3.93
C ALA A 51 7.55 22.43 -3.63
N SER A 52 7.96 22.07 -2.41
CA SER A 52 9.31 22.23 -1.89
C SER A 52 10.11 20.94 -1.90
N ARG A 53 9.60 19.96 -2.62
CA ARG A 53 10.19 18.65 -2.85
C ARG A 53 10.60 18.55 -4.31
N ALA A 54 11.60 17.72 -4.59
CA ALA A 54 12.02 17.46 -5.96
C ALA A 54 10.97 16.63 -6.71
N GLU A 55 10.93 16.80 -8.02
CA GLU A 55 10.00 16.13 -8.94
C GLU A 55 10.07 14.60 -8.78
N ASP A 56 11.28 14.05 -8.77
CA ASP A 56 11.54 12.60 -8.64
C ASP A 56 10.89 11.99 -7.38
N SER A 57 10.90 12.75 -6.28
CA SER A 57 10.35 12.34 -5.00
C SER A 57 8.83 12.45 -4.97
N LEU A 58 8.28 13.49 -5.60
CA LEU A 58 6.82 13.66 -5.74
C LEU A 58 6.23 12.59 -6.66
N VAL A 59 6.86 12.33 -7.81
CA VAL A 59 6.43 11.28 -8.75
C VAL A 59 6.46 9.91 -8.08
N ARG A 60 7.50 9.60 -7.28
CA ARG A 60 7.56 8.36 -6.50
C ARG A 60 6.37 8.21 -5.54
N ASP A 61 5.95 9.28 -4.87
CA ASP A 61 4.85 9.23 -3.90
C ASP A 61 3.47 9.24 -4.58
N LEU A 62 3.35 9.86 -5.76
CA LEU A 62 2.11 9.87 -6.57
C LEU A 62 1.83 8.51 -7.22
N VAL A 63 2.88 7.72 -7.46
CA VAL A 63 2.83 6.45 -8.21
C VAL A 63 2.97 5.23 -7.30
N GLN A 64 3.57 5.36 -6.11
CA GLN A 64 3.59 4.27 -5.15
C GLN A 64 2.20 4.05 -4.57
N GLU A 65 1.66 2.85 -4.76
CA GLU A 65 0.66 2.30 -3.86
C GLU A 65 1.16 2.45 -2.42
N PRO A 66 0.28 2.77 -1.44
CA PRO A 66 0.67 2.72 -0.04
C PRO A 66 1.29 1.35 0.22
N ARG A 67 2.62 1.31 0.42
CA ARG A 67 3.34 0.05 0.59
C ARG A 67 2.70 -0.78 1.69
N GLU A 68 2.13 -0.11 2.69
CA GLU A 68 1.39 -0.73 3.80
C GLU A 68 0.13 -1.48 3.33
N VAL A 69 -0.64 -0.95 2.38
CA VAL A 69 -1.87 -1.60 1.89
C VAL A 69 -1.55 -2.72 0.91
N THR A 70 -0.60 -2.53 0.00
CA THR A 70 -0.22 -3.59 -0.96
C THR A 70 0.56 -4.71 -0.26
N GLN A 71 1.46 -4.39 0.67
CA GLN A 71 2.20 -5.40 1.44
C GLN A 71 1.25 -6.17 2.37
N ALA A 72 0.31 -5.50 3.04
CA ALA A 72 -0.69 -6.19 3.84
C ALA A 72 -1.56 -7.13 2.98
N ARG A 73 -2.00 -6.69 1.79
CA ARG A 73 -2.75 -7.54 0.86
C ARG A 73 -1.95 -8.75 0.38
N GLN A 74 -0.70 -8.55 -0.02
CA GLN A 74 0.18 -9.64 -0.43
C GLN A 74 0.45 -10.63 0.72
N GLN A 75 0.66 -10.12 1.94
CA GLN A 75 0.81 -10.96 3.13
C GLN A 75 -0.47 -11.72 3.47
N GLN A 76 -1.64 -11.11 3.26
CA GLN A 76 -2.94 -11.75 3.45
C GLN A 76 -3.18 -12.88 2.43
N GLU A 77 -2.83 -12.68 1.15
CA GLU A 77 -2.92 -13.73 0.13
C GLU A 77 -2.07 -14.95 0.51
N ILE A 78 -0.81 -14.73 0.92
CA ILE A 78 0.08 -15.82 1.38
C ILE A 78 -0.52 -16.59 2.57
N LEU A 79 -1.11 -15.88 3.54
CA LEU A 79 -1.74 -16.50 4.70
C LEU A 79 -3.01 -17.30 4.33
N ARG A 80 -3.77 -16.85 3.32
CA ARG A 80 -4.93 -17.57 2.79
C ARG A 80 -4.51 -18.85 2.09
N ASP A 81 -3.51 -18.78 1.22
CA ASP A 81 -2.94 -19.94 0.54
C ASP A 81 -2.44 -20.97 1.57
N LEU A 82 -1.75 -20.51 2.62
CA LEU A 82 -1.27 -21.37 3.69
C LEU A 82 -2.42 -22.09 4.43
N VAL A 83 -3.52 -21.40 4.75
CA VAL A 83 -4.69 -22.03 5.38
C VAL A 83 -5.34 -23.06 4.46
N GLN A 84 -5.42 -22.77 3.17
CA GLN A 84 -5.94 -23.70 2.18
C GLN A 84 -5.06 -24.96 2.07
N ASP A 85 -3.74 -24.79 2.03
CA ASP A 85 -2.77 -25.88 1.99
C ASP A 85 -2.84 -26.74 3.25
N LEU A 86 -2.91 -26.11 4.43
CA LEU A 86 -3.13 -26.82 5.70
C LEU A 86 -4.44 -27.64 5.67
N GLY A 87 -5.51 -27.06 5.11
CA GLY A 87 -6.79 -27.72 4.88
C GLY A 87 -6.70 -29.01 4.05
N SER A 88 -5.73 -29.10 3.13
CA SER A 88 -5.51 -30.29 2.30
C SER A 88 -4.83 -31.46 3.04
N VAL A 89 -4.23 -31.21 4.21
CA VAL A 89 -3.52 -32.23 4.99
C VAL A 89 -4.51 -33.23 5.59
N ASN A 90 -4.30 -34.51 5.31
CA ASN A 90 -5.18 -35.58 5.78
C ASN A 90 -5.14 -35.79 7.32
N ALA A 91 -6.17 -36.46 7.85
CA ALA A 91 -6.33 -36.70 9.28
C ALA A 91 -5.18 -37.49 9.93
N THR A 92 -4.57 -38.42 9.20
CA THR A 92 -3.46 -39.23 9.71
C THR A 92 -2.21 -38.38 9.96
N LEU A 93 -1.85 -37.52 9.01
CA LEU A 93 -0.72 -36.60 9.14
C LEU A 93 -0.99 -35.53 10.20
N ARG A 94 -2.22 -34.99 10.26
CA ARG A 94 -2.65 -34.09 11.35
C ARG A 94 -2.42 -34.71 12.72
N ARG A 95 -2.79 -35.98 12.90
CA ARG A 95 -2.58 -36.71 14.16
C ARG A 95 -1.09 -36.88 14.49
N ILE A 96 -0.28 -37.29 13.52
CA ILE A 96 1.17 -37.49 13.73
C ILE A 96 1.86 -36.18 14.12
N VAL A 97 1.57 -35.08 13.41
CA VAL A 97 2.18 -33.77 13.69
C VAL A 97 1.75 -33.24 15.06
N ARG A 98 0.49 -33.47 15.46
CA ARG A 98 0.02 -33.16 16.81
C ARG A 98 0.76 -33.97 17.88
N ASP A 99 0.81 -35.29 17.72
CA ASP A 99 1.31 -36.21 18.74
C ASP A 99 2.85 -36.21 18.86
N GLN A 100 3.56 -35.93 17.75
CA GLN A 100 5.03 -35.99 17.69
C GLN A 100 5.71 -34.65 17.43
N GLY A 101 5.02 -33.68 16.83
CA GLY A 101 5.60 -32.42 16.33
C GLY A 101 5.35 -31.19 17.21
N ASN A 102 4.61 -31.31 18.32
CA ASN A 102 4.17 -30.19 19.17
C ASN A 102 3.52 -29.03 18.37
N LEU A 103 2.89 -29.36 17.25
CA LEU A 103 2.24 -28.43 16.33
C LEU A 103 0.84 -28.94 16.05
N ASP A 104 -0.16 -28.10 16.25
CA ASP A 104 -1.55 -28.44 15.97
C ASP A 104 -2.06 -27.58 14.81
N PHE A 105 -2.31 -28.24 13.66
CA PHE A 105 -2.81 -27.56 12.46
C PHE A 105 -4.19 -26.96 12.65
N ASP A 106 -5.06 -27.54 13.50
CA ASP A 106 -6.39 -26.99 13.77
C ASP A 106 -6.27 -25.67 14.56
N VAL A 107 -5.33 -25.59 15.49
CA VAL A 107 -5.03 -24.37 16.27
C VAL A 107 -4.39 -23.30 15.39
N LEU A 108 -3.45 -23.71 14.52
CA LEU A 108 -2.76 -22.80 13.62
C LEU A 108 -3.72 -22.20 12.59
N GLU A 109 -4.56 -23.01 11.95
CA GLU A 109 -5.58 -22.55 11.02
C GLU A 109 -6.51 -21.51 11.65
N ARG A 110 -7.01 -21.79 12.86
CA ARG A 110 -7.87 -20.84 13.59
C ARG A 110 -7.16 -19.51 13.82
N ARG A 111 -5.91 -19.54 14.29
CA ARG A 111 -5.14 -18.33 14.59
C ARG A 111 -4.81 -17.51 13.35
N ILE A 112 -4.59 -18.15 12.20
CA ILE A 112 -4.40 -17.42 10.93
C ILE A 112 -5.71 -16.79 10.47
N ARG A 113 -6.85 -17.50 10.58
CA ARG A 113 -8.17 -16.95 10.25
C ARG A 113 -8.54 -15.74 11.11
N GLU A 114 -8.14 -15.68 12.38
CA GLU A 114 -8.35 -14.51 13.25
C GLU A 114 -7.63 -13.22 12.78
N VAL A 115 -6.56 -13.35 11.99
CA VAL A 115 -5.76 -12.23 11.48
C VAL A 115 -6.17 -11.82 10.07
N LEU A 116 -6.84 -12.71 9.34
CA LEU A 116 -7.38 -12.43 8.01
C LEU A 116 -8.73 -11.71 8.16
N PRO A 117 -8.93 -10.55 7.51
CA PRO A 117 -10.24 -9.89 7.52
C PRO A 117 -11.27 -10.75 6.77
N ASP A 118 -12.50 -10.80 7.29
CA ASP A 118 -13.64 -11.41 6.61
C ASP A 118 -13.91 -10.66 5.30
N GLU A 119 -13.93 -11.38 4.17
CA GLU A 119 -14.28 -10.78 2.86
C GLU A 119 -15.79 -10.59 2.68
N ASP A 120 -16.59 -11.02 3.65
CA ASP A 120 -18.05 -10.87 3.66
C ASP A 120 -18.46 -9.51 4.25
N GLY A 121 -18.08 -8.43 3.57
CA GLY A 121 -18.38 -7.05 3.97
C GLY A 121 -18.49 -6.14 2.77
N GLU A 122 -19.50 -6.41 1.93
CA GLU A 122 -19.96 -5.55 0.82
C GLU A 122 -20.59 -4.23 1.33
#